data_AF-A0A518I641-F1
#
_entry.id   AF-A0A518I641-F1
#
_cell.length_a   1.000
_cell.length_b   1.000
_cell.length_c   1.000
_cell.angle_alpha   90.00
_cell.angle_beta   90.00
_cell.angle_gamma   90.00
#
_symmetry.space_group_name_H-M   'P 1'
#
loop_
_entity.id
_entity.type
_entity.pdbx_description
1 polymer ?
#
loop_
_entity_poly.entity_id
_entity_poly.type
_entity_poly.pdbx_seq_one_letter_code
_entity_poly.pdbx_strand_id
1 'polypeptide(L)'
;MANLRCMVAWMVCSISILLGSGCETMPEWDSKAMSGSHRVEKKVDTAEKYRMRFQTDRDSKALDWILKNRLYSGMPRATVEKELGEEGEYQESSKWLKATGGTFRTTDEAYKWGPDESGRSVYLIFRDDVLVNFNPEDFELD
;
A
#
# COMPACT_ATOMS: atom_id res chain seq x y z
N MET A 1 34.35 -23.09 -58.49
CA MET A 1 35.18 -22.13 -57.73
C MET A 1 34.92 -22.35 -56.25
N ALA A 2 36.01 -22.48 -55.49
CA ALA A 2 36.19 -22.72 -54.03
C ALA A 2 34.91 -22.87 -53.18
N ASN A 3 34.57 -24.03 -52.61
CA ASN A 3 35.22 -24.74 -51.49
C ASN A 3 35.67 -23.83 -50.33
N LEU A 4 34.89 -23.78 -49.25
CA LEU A 4 35.47 -23.73 -47.92
C LEU A 4 34.67 -24.64 -46.97
N ARG A 5 35.25 -25.82 -46.76
CA ARG A 5 34.97 -26.69 -45.63
C ARG A 5 35.62 -26.07 -44.40
N CYS A 6 34.93 -26.09 -43.25
CA CYS A 6 35.63 -26.32 -41.98
C CYS A 6 34.69 -27.06 -41.04
N MET A 7 34.85 -28.38 -41.01
CA MET A 7 34.43 -29.26 -39.93
C MET A 7 35.34 -29.00 -38.72
N VAL A 8 34.78 -28.78 -37.53
CA VAL A 8 35.32 -29.24 -36.23
C VAL A 8 34.09 -29.35 -35.31
N ALA A 9 33.43 -30.51 -35.21
CA ALA A 9 33.77 -31.68 -34.40
C ALA A 9 33.76 -31.37 -32.87
N TRP A 10 32.72 -31.90 -32.21
CA TRP A 10 32.72 -32.45 -30.85
C TRP A 10 33.63 -31.82 -29.78
N MET A 11 33.02 -31.23 -28.76
CA MET A 11 33.37 -31.62 -27.38
C MET A 11 32.22 -31.32 -26.42
N VAL A 12 31.50 -32.39 -26.07
CA VAL A 12 30.68 -32.45 -24.86
C VAL A 12 31.67 -32.58 -23.70
N CYS A 13 31.85 -31.52 -22.92
CA CYS A 13 32.52 -31.58 -21.63
C CYS A 13 31.48 -31.43 -20.52
N SER A 14 30.92 -32.57 -20.15
CA SER A 14 30.36 -32.81 -18.82
C SER A 14 31.50 -32.68 -17.80
N ILE A 15 31.53 -31.59 -17.04
CA ILE A 15 32.43 -31.45 -15.87
C ILE A 15 31.59 -30.94 -14.69
N SER A 16 31.17 -31.92 -13.90
CA SER A 16 31.19 -32.00 -12.45
C SER A 16 30.71 -30.81 -11.61
N ILE A 17 29.62 -31.10 -10.88
CA ILE A 17 29.20 -30.49 -9.62
C ILE A 17 30.43 -30.24 -8.73
N LEU A 18 30.75 -28.97 -8.50
CA LEU A 18 31.61 -28.53 -7.40
C LEU A 18 30.73 -27.81 -6.38
N LEU A 19 30.29 -28.58 -5.39
CA LEU A 19 29.92 -28.08 -4.07
C LEU A 19 31.17 -27.41 -3.48
N GLY A 20 31.30 -26.11 -3.74
CA GLY A 20 32.24 -25.23 -3.06
C GLY A 20 31.45 -24.36 -2.09
N SER A 21 31.42 -24.79 -0.82
CA SER A 21 31.06 -23.95 0.30
C SER A 21 32.08 -22.81 0.41
N GLY A 22 31.73 -21.64 -0.12
CA GLY A 22 32.39 -20.38 0.16
C GLY A 22 31.40 -19.49 0.90
N CYS A 23 31.33 -19.62 2.23
CA CYS A 23 30.74 -18.59 3.07
C CYS A 23 31.59 -17.34 2.91
N GLU A 24 31.12 -16.44 2.06
CA GLU A 24 31.61 -15.07 2.02
C GLU A 24 31.25 -14.45 3.37
N THR A 25 32.28 -14.09 4.14
CA THR A 25 32.15 -13.32 5.38
C THR A 25 31.25 -12.12 5.14
N MET A 26 30.02 -12.19 5.64
CA MET A 26 29.20 -11.00 5.86
C MET A 26 29.90 -10.16 6.94
N PRO A 27 30.07 -8.84 6.75
CA PRO A 27 30.55 -8.00 7.81
C PRO A 27 29.52 -8.03 8.95
N GLU A 28 29.99 -8.42 10.14
CA GLU A 28 29.28 -8.29 11.40
C GLU A 28 29.04 -6.79 11.64
N TRP A 29 27.88 -6.33 11.17
CA TRP A 29 27.41 -4.99 11.45
C TRP A 29 27.01 -4.94 12.93
N ASP A 30 27.68 -4.03 13.63
CA ASP A 30 27.53 -3.71 15.04
C ASP A 30 26.04 -3.69 15.45
N SER A 31 25.66 -4.63 16.30
CA SER A 31 24.33 -4.78 16.88
C SER A 31 24.12 -3.71 17.96
N LYS A 32 24.02 -2.44 17.55
CA LYS A 32 23.64 -1.35 18.46
C LYS A 32 22.73 -0.27 17.88
N ALA A 33 22.08 -0.54 16.75
CA ALA A 33 21.06 0.34 16.16
C ALA A 33 19.71 -0.37 15.83
N MET A 34 19.48 -1.60 16.29
CA MET A 34 18.22 -2.34 16.08
C MET A 34 17.26 -2.19 17.27
N SER A 35 16.55 -1.07 17.35
CA SER A 35 15.31 -0.97 18.14
C SER A 35 14.18 -0.32 17.34
N GLY A 36 14.51 0.43 16.28
CA GLY A 36 13.55 1.02 15.34
C GLY A 36 13.02 0.07 14.27
N SER A 37 13.87 -0.77 13.66
CA SER A 37 13.51 -1.57 12.47
C SER A 37 12.35 -2.51 12.72
N HIS A 38 12.42 -3.29 13.80
CA HIS A 38 11.42 -4.30 14.12
C HIS A 38 10.02 -3.72 14.44
N ARG A 39 9.95 -2.48 14.95
CA ARG A 39 8.67 -1.80 15.20
C ARG A 39 8.04 -1.27 13.92
N VAL A 40 8.85 -0.80 12.98
CA VAL A 40 8.37 -0.32 11.66
C VAL A 40 7.88 -1.50 10.83
N GLU A 41 8.66 -2.58 10.75
CA GLU A 41 8.29 -3.82 10.04
C GLU A 41 6.96 -4.38 10.55
N LYS A 42 6.78 -4.48 11.88
CA LYS A 42 5.50 -4.94 12.48
C LYS A 42 4.31 -4.06 12.13
N LYS A 43 4.48 -2.73 12.09
CA LYS A 43 3.39 -1.81 11.72
C LYS A 43 3.03 -1.92 10.24
N VAL A 44 4.01 -2.13 9.36
CA VAL A 44 3.80 -2.30 7.92
C VAL A 44 3.09 -3.63 7.64
N ASP A 45 3.55 -4.73 8.23
CA ASP A 45 2.94 -6.06 8.12
C ASP A 45 1.47 -6.04 8.60
N THR A 46 1.22 -5.34 9.71
CA THR A 46 -0.14 -5.18 10.24
C THR A 46 -1.04 -4.40 9.26
N ALA A 47 -0.55 -3.31 8.67
CA ALA A 47 -1.34 -2.51 7.73
C ALA A 47 -1.68 -3.27 6.45
N GLU A 48 -0.75 -4.07 5.93
CA GLU A 48 -0.99 -4.93 4.77
C GLU A 48 -2.08 -5.96 5.03
N LYS A 49 -2.07 -6.61 6.19
CA LYS A 49 -3.11 -7.56 6.58
C LYS A 49 -4.51 -6.93 6.58
N TYR A 50 -4.65 -5.71 7.11
CA TYR A 50 -5.94 -5.03 7.12
C TYR A 50 -6.37 -4.58 5.72
N ARG A 51 -5.44 -4.09 4.88
CA ARG A 51 -5.74 -3.79 3.47
C ARG A 51 -6.29 -5.00 2.74
N MET A 52 -5.61 -6.15 2.85
CA MET A 52 -6.06 -7.38 2.19
C MET A 52 -7.47 -7.76 2.63
N ARG A 53 -7.77 -7.76 3.93
CA ARG A 53 -9.12 -8.07 4.44
C ARG A 53 -10.19 -7.12 3.90
N PHE A 54 -9.90 -5.83 3.85
CA PHE A 54 -10.84 -4.86 3.30
C PHE A 54 -11.06 -5.06 1.79
N GLN A 55 -10.00 -5.40 1.04
CA GLN A 55 -10.09 -5.59 -0.41
C GLN A 55 -10.77 -6.90 -0.80
N THR A 56 -10.52 -8.00 -0.08
CA THR A 56 -11.05 -9.32 -0.42
C THR A 56 -12.43 -9.56 0.17
N ASP A 57 -12.59 -9.24 1.45
CA ASP A 57 -13.77 -9.62 2.23
C ASP A 57 -14.69 -8.42 2.47
N ARG A 58 -14.26 -7.22 2.08
CA ARG A 58 -14.94 -5.96 2.41
C ARG A 58 -15.15 -5.79 3.91
N ASP A 59 -14.21 -6.30 4.72
CA ASP A 59 -14.29 -6.28 6.18
C ASP A 59 -14.38 -4.85 6.74
N SER A 60 -15.48 -4.57 7.42
CA SER A 60 -15.80 -3.26 7.99
C SER A 60 -14.80 -2.82 9.07
N LYS A 61 -14.38 -3.75 9.94
CA LYS A 61 -13.40 -3.47 11.00
C LYS A 61 -12.01 -3.24 10.43
N ALA A 62 -11.70 -3.88 9.32
CA ALA A 62 -10.44 -3.64 8.64
C ALA A 62 -10.38 -2.22 8.06
N LEU A 63 -11.47 -1.76 7.44
CA LEU A 63 -11.59 -0.38 6.97
C LEU A 63 -11.41 0.62 8.12
N ASP A 64 -12.16 0.46 9.22
CA ASP A 64 -12.08 1.35 10.39
C ASP A 64 -10.68 1.39 10.99
N TRP A 65 -10.01 0.24 11.07
CA TRP A 65 -8.63 0.18 11.54
C TRP A 65 -7.69 0.99 10.65
N ILE A 66 -7.81 0.87 9.32
CA ILE A 66 -6.98 1.64 8.37
C ILE A 66 -7.24 3.14 8.55
N LEU A 67 -8.51 3.56 8.55
CA LEU A 67 -8.90 4.96 8.71
C LEU A 67 -8.31 5.54 9.99
N LYS A 68 -8.42 4.83 11.12
CA LYS A 68 -7.90 5.28 12.41
C LYS A 68 -6.38 5.34 12.49
N ASN A 69 -5.68 4.33 11.97
CA ASN A 69 -4.25 4.12 12.26
C ASN A 69 -3.32 4.58 11.14
N ARG A 70 -3.84 4.76 9.92
CA ARG A 70 -3.03 5.02 8.73
C ARG A 70 -3.33 6.38 8.11
N LEU A 71 -4.54 6.90 8.26
CA LEU A 71 -4.94 8.18 7.68
C LEU A 71 -4.86 9.31 8.71
N TYR A 72 -4.59 10.52 8.22
CA TYR A 72 -4.62 11.75 9.00
C TYR A 72 -4.88 12.95 8.09
N SER A 73 -5.48 14.02 8.63
CA SER A 73 -5.68 15.28 7.89
C SER A 73 -4.35 15.85 7.39
N GLY A 74 -4.29 16.24 6.12
CA GLY A 74 -3.10 16.72 5.40
C GLY A 74 -2.42 15.65 4.54
N MET A 75 -2.87 14.39 4.60
CA MET A 75 -2.32 13.31 3.76
C MET A 75 -2.68 13.50 2.27
N PRO A 76 -1.73 13.36 1.33
CA PRO A 76 -2.04 13.40 -0.10
C PRO A 76 -2.98 12.27 -0.51
N ARG A 77 -3.85 12.50 -1.49
CA ARG A 77 -4.81 11.49 -1.99
C ARG A 77 -4.13 10.21 -2.45
N ALA A 78 -3.04 10.32 -3.21
CA ALA A 78 -2.27 9.14 -3.65
C ALA A 78 -1.74 8.29 -2.47
N THR A 79 -1.41 8.93 -1.34
CA THR A 79 -1.02 8.21 -0.12
C THR A 79 -2.23 7.55 0.52
N VAL A 80 -3.39 8.21 0.57
CA VAL A 80 -4.64 7.62 1.06
C VAL A 80 -5.03 6.39 0.24
N GLU A 81 -5.00 6.49 -1.10
CA GLU A 81 -5.29 5.38 -2.02
C GLU A 81 -4.32 4.21 -1.80
N LYS A 82 -3.04 4.49 -1.56
CA LYS A 82 -2.05 3.46 -1.21
C LYS A 82 -2.33 2.80 0.14
N GLU A 83 -2.75 3.57 1.14
CA GLU A 83 -3.06 3.05 2.48
C GLU A 83 -4.37 2.26 2.52
N LEU A 84 -5.34 2.58 1.67
CA LEU A 84 -6.57 1.80 1.48
C LEU A 84 -6.37 0.63 0.50
N GLY A 85 -5.36 0.74 -0.37
CA GLY A 85 -5.03 -0.25 -1.40
C GLY A 85 -5.87 -0.14 -2.67
N GLU A 86 -6.84 0.77 -2.73
CA GLU A 86 -7.71 0.98 -3.88
C GLU A 86 -7.93 2.47 -4.16
N GLU A 87 -8.18 2.80 -5.43
CA GLU A 87 -8.53 4.16 -5.85
C GLU A 87 -9.92 4.53 -5.34
N GLY A 88 -10.08 5.79 -4.94
CA GLY A 88 -11.39 6.32 -4.56
C GLY A 88 -12.23 6.64 -5.79
N GLU A 89 -13.54 6.40 -5.71
CA GLU A 89 -14.48 6.81 -6.75
C GLU A 89 -14.78 8.31 -6.59
N TYR A 90 -14.36 9.13 -7.56
CA TYR A 90 -14.67 10.57 -7.57
C TYR A 90 -16.17 10.80 -7.53
N GLN A 91 -16.60 11.59 -6.55
CA GLN A 91 -17.97 12.01 -6.39
C GLN A 91 -18.05 13.46 -6.88
N GLU A 92 -18.56 13.65 -8.09
CA GLU A 92 -18.84 14.98 -8.65
C GLU A 92 -19.63 15.77 -7.61
N SER A 93 -18.97 16.76 -7.00
CA SER A 93 -19.26 17.32 -5.67
C SER A 93 -20.75 17.51 -5.45
N SER A 94 -21.37 16.43 -4.97
CA SER A 94 -22.80 16.26 -5.11
C SER A 94 -23.46 16.99 -3.98
N LYS A 95 -24.61 17.59 -4.28
CA LYS A 95 -25.38 18.55 -3.46
C LYS A 95 -25.47 18.23 -1.95
N TRP A 96 -25.25 16.98 -1.55
CA TRP A 96 -25.19 16.53 -0.16
C TRP A 96 -24.02 17.14 0.64
N LEU A 97 -22.82 17.29 0.07
CA LEU A 97 -21.68 17.89 0.80
C LEU A 97 -21.91 19.36 1.16
N LYS A 98 -22.67 20.07 0.32
CA LYS A 98 -23.13 21.43 0.59
C LYS A 98 -24.30 21.46 1.59
N ALA A 99 -25.05 20.36 1.71
CA ALA A 99 -26.20 20.23 2.59
C ALA A 99 -25.83 19.83 4.03
N THR A 100 -24.72 19.10 4.23
CA THR A 100 -24.29 18.64 5.55
C THR A 100 -23.85 19.80 6.46
N GLY A 101 -23.53 20.97 5.90
CA GLY A 101 -23.04 22.14 6.65
C GLY A 101 -21.60 21.92 7.16
N GLY A 102 -20.78 22.98 7.14
CA GLY A 102 -19.39 22.91 7.59
C GLY A 102 -18.42 23.74 6.75
N THR A 103 -17.13 23.59 7.02
CA THR A 103 -15.98 24.25 6.39
C THR A 103 -15.64 23.73 4.98
N PHE A 104 -16.64 23.24 4.24
CA PHE A 104 -16.50 22.75 2.87
C PHE A 104 -16.44 23.90 1.88
N ARG A 105 -15.46 23.87 0.98
CA ARG A 105 -15.33 24.83 -0.12
C ARG A 105 -15.86 24.23 -1.41
N THR A 106 -16.22 25.10 -2.35
CA THR A 106 -16.69 24.68 -3.69
C THR A 106 -15.62 23.97 -4.50
N THR A 107 -14.34 24.19 -4.16
CA THR A 107 -13.17 23.57 -4.78
C THR A 107 -12.78 22.24 -4.11
N ASP A 108 -13.43 21.88 -3.01
CA ASP A 108 -13.13 20.61 -2.35
C ASP A 108 -13.71 19.46 -3.17
N GLU A 109 -12.92 18.42 -3.33
CA GLU A 109 -13.25 17.20 -4.05
C GLU A 109 -13.59 16.10 -3.06
N ALA A 110 -14.55 15.25 -3.41
CA ALA A 110 -14.93 14.13 -2.58
C ALA A 110 -14.70 12.83 -3.32
N TYR A 111 -14.15 11.85 -2.61
CA TYR A 111 -13.91 10.52 -3.12
C TYR A 111 -14.52 9.51 -2.17
N LYS A 112 -15.07 8.44 -2.75
CA LYS A 112 -15.80 7.39 -2.04
C LYS A 112 -14.98 6.09 -2.08
N TRP A 113 -14.89 5.43 -0.93
CA TRP A 113 -14.34 4.07 -0.79
C TRP A 113 -15.40 3.10 -0.26
N GLY A 114 -15.28 1.83 -0.64
CA GLY A 114 -16.27 0.79 -0.34
C GLY A 114 -17.31 0.59 -1.45
N PRO A 115 -18.49 0.02 -1.15
CA PRO A 115 -18.99 -0.29 0.19
C PRO A 115 -18.23 -1.44 0.87
N ASP A 116 -18.23 -1.42 2.21
CA ASP A 116 -17.86 -2.57 3.04
C ASP A 116 -18.98 -3.66 3.02
N GLU A 117 -18.76 -4.77 3.71
CA GLU A 117 -19.68 -5.91 3.80
C GLU A 117 -21.06 -5.54 4.37
N SER A 118 -21.14 -4.44 5.13
CA SER A 118 -22.38 -3.92 5.70
C SER A 118 -23.10 -2.93 4.78
N GLY A 119 -22.52 -2.64 3.60
CA GLY A 119 -23.01 -1.65 2.66
C GLY A 119 -22.55 -0.22 2.96
N ARG A 120 -21.73 0.00 3.98
CA ARG A 120 -21.25 1.33 4.37
C ARG A 120 -20.14 1.79 3.43
N SER A 121 -20.24 3.02 2.95
CA SER A 121 -19.19 3.68 2.17
C SER A 121 -18.61 4.84 2.96
N VAL A 122 -17.32 5.10 2.77
CA VAL A 122 -16.63 6.22 3.42
C VAL A 122 -16.32 7.28 2.37
N TYR A 123 -16.64 8.53 2.71
CA TYR A 123 -16.40 9.67 1.85
C TYR A 123 -15.32 10.52 2.48
N LEU A 124 -14.20 10.69 1.78
CA LEU A 124 -13.10 11.53 2.22
C LEU A 124 -13.00 12.75 1.32
N ILE A 125 -12.64 13.88 1.92
CA ILE A 125 -12.67 15.19 1.27
C ILE A 125 -11.25 15.71 1.10
N PHE A 126 -10.96 16.20 -0.09
CA PHE A 126 -9.65 16.65 -0.48
C PHE A 126 -9.70 18.10 -0.95
N ARG A 127 -8.68 18.86 -0.57
CA ARG A 127 -8.44 20.23 -1.03
C ARG A 127 -7.04 20.29 -1.54
N ASP A 128 -6.85 20.75 -2.77
CA ASP A 128 -5.52 20.79 -3.40
C ASP A 128 -4.79 19.42 -3.30
N ASP A 129 -5.55 18.33 -3.53
CA ASP A 129 -5.12 16.92 -3.45
C ASP A 129 -4.67 16.43 -2.05
N VAL A 130 -4.96 17.18 -0.98
CA VAL A 130 -4.70 16.76 0.41
C VAL A 130 -5.98 16.55 1.22
N LEU A 131 -6.00 15.51 2.06
CA LEU A 131 -7.12 15.14 2.92
C LEU A 131 -7.44 16.25 3.92
N VAL A 132 -8.68 16.70 4.01
CA VAL A 132 -9.14 17.75 4.92
C VAL A 132 -10.37 17.29 5.70
N ASN A 133 -10.65 17.96 6.83
CA ASN A 133 -11.80 17.70 7.69
C ASN A 133 -11.92 16.22 8.12
N PHE A 134 -10.79 15.53 8.28
CA PHE A 134 -10.74 14.14 8.71
C PHE A 134 -10.24 14.02 10.15
N ASN A 135 -11.00 13.33 11.00
CA ASN A 135 -10.63 13.01 12.36
C ASN A 135 -10.57 11.47 12.54
N PRO A 136 -9.40 10.88 12.83
CA PRO A 136 -9.29 9.43 13.02
C PRO A 136 -10.03 8.93 14.27
N GLU A 137 -10.30 9.78 15.25
CA GLU A 137 -11.02 9.40 16.47
C GLU A 137 -12.50 9.09 16.23
N ASP A 138 -13.07 9.58 15.13
CA ASP A 138 -14.46 9.29 14.75
C ASP A 138 -14.67 7.80 14.41
N PHE A 139 -13.57 7.05 14.23
CA PHE A 139 -13.55 5.62 13.94
C PHE A 139 -13.10 4.87 15.20
N GLU A 140 -14.03 4.73 16.15
CA GLU A 140 -13.84 3.84 17.30
C GLU A 140 -14.14 2.39 16.91
N LEU A 141 -13.21 1.49 17.28
CA LEU A 141 -13.37 0.06 17.13
C LEU A 141 -13.83 -0.46 18.50
N ASP A 142 -15.14 -0.63 18.70
CA ASP A 142 -15.69 -1.33 19.86
C ASP A 142 -15.41 -2.85 19.80
#